data_AF-A0A9E1U115-F1
#
_entry.id   AF-A0A9E1U115-F1
#
_cell.length_a   1.000
_cell.length_b   1.000
_cell.length_c   1.000
_cell.angle_alpha   90.00
_cell.angle_beta   90.00
_cell.angle_gamma   90.00
#
_symmetry.space_group_name_H-M   'P 1'
#
loop_
_entity.id
_entity.type
_entity.pdbx_description
1 polymer ?
#
loop_
_entity_poly.entity_id
_entity_poly.type
_entity_poly.pdbx_seq_one_letter_code
_entity_poly.pdbx_strand_id
1 'polypeptide(L)'
;MRLLFTITLCLSTLLNAQSFGQNKVQYKDFDWNFIQTPHFDIYYYGGEKDLAEFTADVAEESYEQVSLHLRWDLKRRVSIMVYNSHNDFQQTNVVDTYMREGIGGVTELFKNRVVFPFDGNYEQFRHVIHHELVHAIINDMVYGGSMQHVISSRTKIRVPIWSNEGLAEYLSSNWDTKADMVLRDIAIHERMPSVKELNYFMAYKGGQSLWRFIAGKYGREKIGDVFRSMKMTQNAERGYERALGMNFKELTTQWHKYLKKEYWGDVEDRDPIEDMSEKLTDHKKARNFYNVSPALSPDGSRVAVLSDQTGYFDIHILDAMTGKRIKKLVKGNRSVNFEELKWLQPGLSWSPDSKKIVIAAKAGKGDVLHIIDVKTRKSQKIEMEMDGVFSAAWSPKGDEIAFVGHVGSSSDIYIYDVNKRTTRKITDDIFTDSYPSWDPLGTQIVFVSDRGEHVNGEFNGKMVDHNYSQTDIYTVNVETIQIERITATDYNESHPIWANTRNSLLYTSDYNGVWNLFIHPLQGEFDPKSGEEQEKIEPYALTNVLTGLQQPTLSGNDDMLIFAGYAGIGWDLYSIANPLRMSEKKISQTNYVTVDVSDDEKIADLRKHKTGQEGKGFSNGFSNWIFARGYEHFN
;
A
#
# COMPACT_ATOMS: atom_id res chain seq x y z
N MET A 1 -53.20 -51.55 -5.11
CA MET A 1 -51.85 -51.25 -4.60
C MET A 1 -51.12 -50.33 -5.59
N ARG A 2 -51.27 -49.01 -5.45
CA ARG A 2 -50.44 -47.99 -6.12
C ARG A 2 -50.38 -46.79 -5.16
N LEU A 3 -49.26 -46.63 -4.47
CA LEU A 3 -48.93 -45.45 -3.67
C LEU A 3 -48.65 -44.29 -4.64
N LEU A 4 -49.38 -43.19 -4.49
CA LEU A 4 -48.91 -41.87 -4.92
C LEU A 4 -47.99 -41.33 -3.82
N PHE A 5 -46.70 -41.15 -4.14
CA PHE A 5 -45.78 -40.37 -3.32
C PHE A 5 -45.76 -38.94 -3.87
N THR A 6 -46.42 -38.03 -3.16
CA THR A 6 -46.32 -36.59 -3.36
C THR A 6 -44.96 -36.15 -2.81
N ILE A 7 -44.02 -35.81 -3.70
CA ILE A 7 -42.74 -35.19 -3.30
C ILE A 7 -43.01 -33.70 -3.12
N THR A 8 -43.14 -33.28 -1.86
CA THR A 8 -43.16 -31.86 -1.48
C THR A 8 -41.76 -31.29 -1.68
N LEU A 9 -41.62 -30.41 -2.68
CA LEU A 9 -40.39 -29.67 -2.95
C LEU A 9 -40.21 -28.61 -1.84
N CYS A 10 -39.48 -28.94 -0.77
CA CYS A 10 -38.99 -27.93 0.17
C CYS A 10 -37.96 -27.07 -0.57
N LEU A 11 -38.38 -25.91 -1.08
CA LEU A 11 -37.47 -24.80 -1.36
C LEU A 11 -36.83 -24.40 -0.04
N SER A 12 -35.62 -24.89 0.24
CA SER A 12 -34.73 -24.21 1.17
C SER A 12 -34.35 -22.89 0.51
N THR A 13 -35.07 -21.83 0.83
CA THR A 13 -34.58 -20.47 0.59
C THR A 13 -33.25 -20.36 1.32
N LEU A 14 -32.17 -20.17 0.57
CA LEU A 14 -30.94 -19.63 1.13
C LEU A 14 -31.31 -18.25 1.67
N LEU A 15 -31.64 -18.18 2.95
CA LEU A 15 -31.67 -16.95 3.72
C LEU A 15 -30.25 -16.40 3.69
N ASN A 16 -29.95 -15.60 2.67
CA ASN A 16 -28.86 -14.64 2.76
C ASN A 16 -29.20 -13.77 3.96
N ALA A 17 -28.47 -13.95 5.05
CA ALA A 17 -28.53 -13.05 6.18
C ALA A 17 -28.13 -11.66 5.66
N GLN A 18 -29.14 -10.85 5.36
CA GLN A 18 -28.95 -9.44 5.08
C GLN A 18 -28.34 -8.85 6.35
N SER A 19 -27.13 -8.32 6.26
CA SER A 19 -26.53 -7.54 7.35
C SER A 19 -27.48 -6.39 7.64
N PHE A 20 -28.24 -6.50 8.72
CA PHE A 20 -29.25 -5.52 9.10
C PHE A 20 -28.52 -4.22 9.49
N GLY A 21 -28.66 -3.16 8.68
CA GLY A 21 -28.22 -1.80 9.03
C GLY A 21 -27.09 -1.17 8.20
N GLN A 22 -26.61 -1.79 7.11
CA GLN A 22 -25.62 -1.16 6.20
C GLN A 22 -26.24 -0.89 4.83
N ASN A 23 -27.11 0.11 4.73
CA ASN A 23 -27.54 0.61 3.43
C ASN A 23 -26.44 1.50 2.85
N LYS A 24 -26.06 1.28 1.59
CA LYS A 24 -25.18 2.18 0.85
C LYS A 24 -25.92 3.49 0.61
N VAL A 25 -25.45 4.59 1.22
CA VAL A 25 -26.07 5.91 1.08
C VAL A 25 -25.41 6.62 -0.09
N GLN A 26 -26.21 7.15 -1.01
CA GLN A 26 -25.74 8.04 -2.07
C GLN A 26 -25.95 9.49 -1.62
N TYR A 27 -24.86 10.24 -1.56
CA TYR A 27 -24.82 11.65 -1.19
C TYR A 27 -24.74 12.57 -2.42
N LYS A 28 -24.28 12.05 -3.56
CA LYS A 28 -23.98 12.82 -4.77
C LYS A 28 -24.51 12.11 -6.01
N ASP A 29 -25.03 12.90 -6.95
CA ASP A 29 -25.30 12.49 -8.32
C ASP A 29 -24.07 12.80 -9.18
N PHE A 30 -23.68 11.85 -10.03
CA PHE A 30 -22.47 11.95 -10.86
C PHE A 30 -22.85 12.20 -12.32
N ASP A 31 -22.36 13.30 -12.88
CA ASP A 31 -22.47 13.59 -14.31
C ASP A 31 -21.26 13.02 -15.06
N TRP A 32 -21.46 11.84 -15.64
CA TRP A 32 -20.39 11.04 -16.23
C TRP A 32 -20.08 11.46 -17.67
N ASN A 33 -18.81 11.71 -17.93
CA ASN A 33 -18.21 11.78 -19.25
C ASN A 33 -17.35 10.52 -19.47
N PHE A 34 -16.90 10.27 -20.70
CA PHE A 34 -15.96 9.19 -20.95
C PHE A 34 -14.99 9.51 -22.09
N ILE A 35 -13.81 8.91 -22.01
CA ILE A 35 -12.86 8.80 -23.11
C ILE A 35 -12.73 7.33 -23.53
N GLN A 36 -12.23 7.11 -24.74
CA GLN A 36 -12.09 5.77 -25.30
C GLN A 36 -10.69 5.52 -25.80
N THR A 37 -10.20 4.32 -25.53
CA THR A 37 -8.96 3.77 -26.06
C THR A 37 -9.30 2.53 -26.91
N PRO A 38 -8.32 1.85 -27.53
CA PRO A 38 -8.57 0.58 -28.21
C PRO A 38 -9.26 -0.46 -27.32
N HIS A 39 -8.84 -0.59 -26.05
CA HIS A 39 -9.29 -1.66 -25.14
C HIS A 39 -10.20 -1.19 -24.00
N PHE A 40 -10.39 0.11 -23.79
CA PHE A 40 -11.12 0.63 -22.62
C PHE A 40 -12.10 1.74 -22.96
N ASP A 41 -13.20 1.78 -22.19
CA ASP A 41 -14.09 2.92 -22.07
C ASP A 41 -13.94 3.48 -20.64
N ILE A 42 -13.36 4.67 -20.50
CA ILE A 42 -12.96 5.24 -19.20
C ILE A 42 -13.90 6.38 -18.83
N TYR A 43 -14.71 6.15 -17.80
CA TYR A 43 -15.72 7.07 -17.30
C TYR A 43 -15.14 7.93 -16.16
N TYR A 44 -15.38 9.24 -16.23
CA TYR A 44 -14.92 10.23 -15.26
C TYR A 44 -15.98 11.34 -15.06
N TYR A 45 -15.86 12.17 -14.03
CA TYR A 45 -16.79 13.27 -13.75
C TYR A 45 -16.07 14.49 -13.17
N GLY A 46 -16.79 15.60 -13.00
CA GLY A 46 -16.30 16.79 -12.27
C GLY A 46 -15.26 17.64 -13.00
N GLY A 47 -14.98 17.38 -14.27
CA GLY A 47 -13.95 18.11 -15.04
C GLY A 47 -12.56 17.49 -14.98
N GLU A 48 -12.38 16.36 -14.29
CA GLU A 48 -11.11 15.64 -14.11
C GLU A 48 -10.68 14.84 -15.34
N LYS A 49 -10.52 15.53 -16.48
CA LYS A 49 -10.10 14.89 -17.72
C LYS A 49 -8.65 14.38 -17.62
N ASP A 50 -7.78 15.10 -16.92
CA ASP A 50 -6.36 14.75 -16.80
C ASP A 50 -6.17 13.42 -16.05
N LEU A 51 -6.95 13.18 -15.01
CA LEU A 51 -6.96 11.90 -14.30
C LEU A 51 -7.47 10.74 -15.18
N ALA A 52 -8.46 11.00 -16.03
CA ALA A 52 -8.95 10.03 -17.01
C ALA A 52 -7.88 9.72 -18.07
N GLU A 53 -7.14 10.74 -18.55
CA GLU A 53 -6.03 10.56 -19.49
C GLU A 53 -4.87 9.78 -18.87
N PHE A 54 -4.49 10.07 -17.62
CA PHE A 54 -3.54 9.25 -16.87
C PHE A 54 -4.00 7.78 -16.78
N THR A 55 -5.27 7.57 -16.45
CA THR A 55 -5.87 6.23 -16.38
C THR A 55 -5.79 5.52 -17.73
N ALA A 56 -6.01 6.23 -18.83
CA ALA A 56 -5.94 5.66 -20.18
C ALA A 56 -4.54 5.18 -20.54
N ASP A 57 -3.53 6.02 -20.28
CA ASP A 57 -2.14 5.72 -20.59
C ASP A 57 -1.67 4.49 -19.76
N VAL A 58 -1.93 4.49 -18.45
CA VAL A 58 -1.58 3.37 -17.55
C VAL A 58 -2.36 2.09 -17.86
N ALA A 59 -3.65 2.19 -18.22
CA ALA A 59 -4.47 1.02 -18.52
C ALA A 59 -4.03 0.32 -19.80
N GLU A 60 -3.68 1.06 -20.86
CA GLU A 60 -3.17 0.49 -22.10
C GLU A 60 -1.76 -0.13 -21.93
N GLU A 61 -0.89 0.50 -21.15
CA GLU A 61 0.41 -0.08 -20.79
C GLU A 61 0.24 -1.40 -20.01
N SER A 62 -0.59 -1.37 -18.97
CA SER A 62 -0.91 -2.55 -18.16
C SER A 62 -1.55 -3.66 -18.99
N TYR A 63 -2.45 -3.31 -19.93
CA TYR A 63 -3.06 -4.26 -20.84
C TYR A 63 -2.01 -4.98 -21.69
N GLU A 64 -1.07 -4.26 -22.30
CA GLU A 64 -0.06 -4.87 -23.16
C GLU A 64 0.82 -5.83 -22.35
N GLN A 65 1.25 -5.41 -21.15
CA GLN A 65 2.05 -6.25 -20.27
C GLN A 65 1.28 -7.52 -19.87
N VAL A 66 0.08 -7.39 -19.31
CA VAL A 66 -0.70 -8.53 -18.81
C VAL A 66 -1.13 -9.47 -19.93
N SER A 67 -1.53 -8.94 -21.08
CA SER A 67 -1.95 -9.72 -22.25
C SER A 67 -0.81 -10.55 -22.83
N LEU A 68 0.43 -10.04 -22.79
CA LEU A 68 1.63 -10.78 -23.17
C LEU A 68 1.88 -11.97 -22.22
N HIS A 69 1.81 -11.74 -20.91
CA HIS A 69 2.05 -12.76 -19.88
C HIS A 69 0.98 -13.86 -19.89
N LEU A 70 -0.29 -13.50 -20.08
CA LEU A 70 -1.41 -14.45 -20.16
C LEU A 70 -1.59 -15.05 -21.56
N ARG A 71 -0.95 -14.47 -22.58
CA ARG A 71 -1.16 -14.79 -24.01
C ARG A 71 -2.63 -14.76 -24.38
N TRP A 72 -3.29 -13.66 -24.03
CA TRP A 72 -4.72 -13.48 -24.20
C TRP A 72 -5.03 -12.03 -24.56
N ASP A 73 -5.80 -11.82 -25.62
CA ASP A 73 -6.31 -10.51 -26.01
C ASP A 73 -7.76 -10.35 -25.54
N LEU A 74 -8.09 -9.16 -25.02
CA LEU A 74 -9.45 -8.86 -24.58
C LEU A 74 -10.41 -8.95 -25.76
N LYS A 75 -11.53 -9.65 -25.56
CA LYS A 75 -12.55 -9.81 -26.61
C LYS A 75 -13.42 -8.59 -26.83
N ARG A 76 -13.50 -7.72 -25.83
CA ARG A 76 -14.36 -6.53 -25.77
C ARG A 76 -13.68 -5.48 -24.93
N ARG A 77 -14.05 -4.22 -25.14
CA ARG A 77 -13.61 -3.13 -24.28
C ARG A 77 -14.09 -3.34 -22.85
N VAL A 78 -13.22 -3.06 -21.90
CA VAL A 78 -13.51 -3.07 -20.47
C VAL A 78 -13.93 -1.66 -20.06
N SER A 79 -15.03 -1.54 -19.33
CA SER A 79 -15.45 -0.24 -18.79
C SER A 79 -14.74 0.01 -17.47
N ILE A 80 -14.06 1.15 -17.37
CA ILE A 80 -13.36 1.63 -16.18
C ILE A 80 -14.13 2.84 -15.64
N MET A 81 -14.48 2.86 -14.36
CA MET A 81 -15.05 4.06 -13.73
C MET A 81 -14.09 4.60 -12.67
N VAL A 82 -13.67 5.84 -12.87
CA VAL A 82 -12.75 6.56 -11.99
C VAL A 82 -13.55 7.45 -11.05
N TYR A 83 -13.30 7.31 -9.76
CA TYR A 83 -13.85 8.20 -8.73
C TYR A 83 -12.77 9.13 -8.20
N ASN A 84 -13.12 10.39 -7.96
CA ASN A 84 -12.18 11.41 -7.48
C ASN A 84 -11.88 11.30 -5.98
N SER A 85 -12.44 10.30 -5.29
CA SER A 85 -12.12 9.99 -3.89
C SER A 85 -12.67 8.63 -3.47
N HIS A 86 -12.11 8.06 -2.41
CA HIS A 86 -12.72 6.92 -1.73
C HIS A 86 -14.15 7.20 -1.24
N ASN A 87 -14.45 8.45 -0.85
CA ASN A 87 -15.79 8.86 -0.41
C ASN A 87 -16.83 8.76 -1.51
N ASP A 88 -16.47 9.12 -2.74
CA ASP A 88 -17.34 8.99 -3.91
C ASP A 88 -17.40 7.51 -4.38
N PHE A 89 -16.28 6.79 -4.34
CA PHE A 89 -16.21 5.35 -4.65
C PHE A 89 -17.11 4.51 -3.75
N GLN A 90 -17.22 4.86 -2.47
CA GLN A 90 -18.14 4.26 -1.50
C GLN A 90 -19.62 4.36 -1.89
N GLN A 91 -19.98 5.22 -2.86
CA GLN A 91 -21.34 5.42 -3.34
C GLN A 91 -21.60 4.67 -4.66
N THR A 92 -20.64 3.90 -5.17
CA THR A 92 -20.74 3.23 -6.48
C THR A 92 -21.94 2.28 -6.59
N ASN A 93 -22.63 2.30 -7.73
CA ASN A 93 -23.70 1.34 -8.05
C ASN A 93 -23.22 0.16 -8.92
N VAL A 94 -21.91 0.04 -9.14
CA VAL A 94 -21.35 -1.07 -9.93
C VAL A 94 -21.46 -2.39 -9.19
N VAL A 95 -21.30 -2.35 -7.87
CA VAL A 95 -21.23 -3.50 -6.96
C VAL A 95 -22.00 -3.21 -5.67
N ASP A 96 -22.68 -4.24 -5.15
CA ASP A 96 -23.57 -4.12 -3.99
C ASP A 96 -22.80 -4.01 -2.66
N THR A 97 -21.54 -4.45 -2.63
CA THR A 97 -20.70 -4.42 -1.43
C THR A 97 -20.32 -2.97 -1.08
N TYR A 98 -20.32 -2.65 0.21
CA TYR A 98 -19.78 -1.39 0.73
C TYR A 98 -18.25 -1.41 0.67
N MET A 99 -17.64 -0.38 0.08
CA MET A 99 -16.20 -0.28 -0.09
C MET A 99 -15.56 0.32 1.15
N ARG A 100 -14.92 -0.52 1.96
CA ARG A 100 -14.18 -0.04 3.13
C ARG A 100 -12.76 0.36 2.72
N GLU A 101 -12.15 1.19 3.52
CA GLU A 101 -10.73 1.49 3.47
C GLU A 101 -9.91 0.19 3.51
N GLY A 102 -8.89 0.13 2.66
CA GLY A 102 -8.20 -1.11 2.32
C GLY A 102 -8.64 -1.69 0.98
N ILE A 103 -9.82 -1.35 0.47
CA ILE A 103 -10.27 -1.71 -0.89
C ILE A 103 -9.90 -0.59 -1.84
N GLY A 104 -8.76 -0.74 -2.52
CA GLY A 104 -8.27 0.22 -3.52
C GLY A 104 -9.00 0.15 -4.86
N GLY A 105 -9.60 -0.98 -5.21
CA GLY A 105 -10.33 -1.16 -6.46
C GLY A 105 -11.16 -2.43 -6.43
N VAL A 106 -12.06 -2.57 -7.41
CA VAL A 106 -12.82 -3.82 -7.60
C VAL A 106 -13.08 -4.08 -9.09
N THR A 107 -12.80 -5.32 -9.49
CA THR A 107 -13.23 -5.88 -10.76
C THR A 107 -14.52 -6.69 -10.59
N GLU A 108 -15.58 -6.22 -11.23
CA GLU A 108 -16.91 -6.81 -11.19
C GLU A 108 -17.06 -7.92 -12.23
N LEU A 109 -17.26 -9.16 -11.76
CA LEU A 109 -17.19 -10.37 -12.60
C LEU A 109 -18.27 -10.46 -13.70
N PHE A 110 -19.50 -9.98 -13.48
CA PHE A 110 -20.64 -10.19 -14.37
C PHE A 110 -20.59 -9.35 -15.65
N LYS A 111 -20.17 -8.08 -15.57
CA LYS A 111 -20.02 -7.20 -16.75
C LYS A 111 -18.57 -6.85 -17.07
N ASN A 112 -17.61 -7.41 -16.32
CA ASN A 112 -16.19 -7.11 -16.45
C ASN A 112 -15.90 -5.59 -16.36
N ARG A 113 -16.49 -4.94 -15.35
CA ARG A 113 -16.31 -3.51 -15.09
C ARG A 113 -15.29 -3.33 -13.99
N VAL A 114 -14.39 -2.37 -14.16
CA VAL A 114 -13.38 -2.02 -13.17
C VAL A 114 -13.73 -0.69 -12.55
N VAL A 115 -13.61 -0.59 -11.23
CA VAL A 115 -13.90 0.63 -10.47
C VAL A 115 -12.83 0.87 -9.42
N PHE A 116 -12.33 2.10 -9.33
CA PHE A 116 -11.35 2.50 -8.32
C PHE A 116 -11.45 4.01 -7.99
N PRO A 117 -11.12 4.41 -6.75
CA PRO A 117 -10.91 5.80 -6.40
C PRO A 117 -9.48 6.26 -6.70
N PHE A 118 -9.34 7.57 -6.85
CA PHE A 118 -8.09 8.28 -6.68
C PHE A 118 -8.10 8.95 -5.30
N ASP A 119 -7.11 8.66 -4.47
CA ASP A 119 -6.94 9.25 -3.13
C ASP A 119 -5.73 10.21 -3.09
N GLY A 120 -5.39 10.79 -4.25
CA GLY A 120 -4.34 11.79 -4.36
C GLY A 120 -2.91 11.24 -4.30
N ASN A 121 -2.68 9.98 -4.68
CA ASN A 121 -1.34 9.38 -4.81
C ASN A 121 -1.25 8.59 -6.13
N TYR A 122 -0.39 9.03 -7.04
CA TYR A 122 -0.30 8.48 -8.40
C TYR A 122 0.32 7.09 -8.48
N GLU A 123 1.33 6.76 -7.67
CA GLU A 123 1.92 5.41 -7.65
C GLU A 123 0.92 4.37 -7.16
N GLN A 124 0.23 4.67 -6.07
CA GLN A 124 -0.82 3.80 -5.54
C GLN A 124 -1.96 3.65 -6.57
N PHE A 125 -2.32 4.72 -7.29
CA PHE A 125 -3.33 4.67 -8.32
C PHE A 125 -2.92 3.81 -9.52
N ARG A 126 -1.69 3.99 -10.02
CA ARG A 126 -1.09 3.17 -11.09
C ARG A 126 -1.07 1.70 -10.73
N HIS A 127 -0.63 1.38 -9.51
CA HIS A 127 -0.65 0.02 -8.98
C HIS A 127 -2.05 -0.59 -8.97
N VAL A 128 -3.06 0.14 -8.45
CA VAL A 128 -4.46 -0.33 -8.40
C VAL A 128 -5.04 -0.56 -9.80
N ILE A 129 -4.81 0.37 -10.74
CA ILE A 129 -5.26 0.21 -12.13
C ILE A 129 -4.73 -1.11 -12.69
N HIS A 130 -3.43 -1.33 -12.57
CA HIS A 130 -2.79 -2.53 -13.06
C HIS A 130 -3.35 -3.80 -12.37
N HIS A 131 -3.43 -3.79 -11.05
CA HIS A 131 -3.92 -4.91 -10.23
C HIS A 131 -5.31 -5.37 -10.67
N GLU A 132 -6.24 -4.42 -10.80
CA GLU A 132 -7.61 -4.72 -11.21
C GLU A 132 -7.69 -5.18 -12.68
N LEU A 133 -6.85 -4.64 -13.56
CA LEU A 133 -6.81 -5.10 -14.96
C LEU A 133 -6.33 -6.55 -15.10
N VAL A 134 -5.45 -7.03 -14.22
CA VAL A 134 -5.10 -8.46 -14.16
C VAL A 134 -6.35 -9.30 -13.89
N HIS A 135 -7.18 -8.90 -12.94
CA HIS A 135 -8.45 -9.58 -12.68
C HIS A 135 -9.40 -9.52 -13.86
N ALA A 136 -9.52 -8.37 -14.54
CA ALA A 136 -10.41 -8.20 -15.68
C ALA A 136 -10.01 -9.10 -16.86
N ILE A 137 -8.70 -9.26 -17.11
CA ILE A 137 -8.18 -10.10 -18.19
C ILE A 137 -8.29 -11.60 -17.82
N ILE A 138 -7.99 -11.98 -16.57
CA ILE A 138 -8.24 -13.35 -16.08
C ILE A 138 -9.73 -13.69 -16.19
N ASN A 139 -10.62 -12.75 -15.87
CA ASN A 139 -12.06 -12.96 -15.96
C ASN A 139 -12.51 -13.20 -17.41
N ASP A 140 -12.00 -12.43 -18.37
CA ASP A 140 -12.27 -12.67 -19.79
C ASP A 140 -11.67 -14.01 -20.28
N MET A 141 -10.46 -14.34 -19.85
CA MET A 141 -9.75 -15.57 -20.23
C MET A 141 -10.41 -16.83 -19.67
N VAL A 142 -10.70 -16.88 -18.37
CA VAL A 142 -11.18 -18.07 -17.66
C VAL A 142 -12.70 -18.20 -17.76
N TYR A 143 -13.42 -17.11 -17.52
CA TYR A 143 -14.88 -17.09 -17.38
C TYR A 143 -15.60 -16.50 -18.60
N GLY A 144 -14.88 -15.88 -19.54
CA GLY A 144 -15.43 -15.33 -20.79
C GLY A 144 -16.08 -13.96 -20.63
N GLY A 145 -15.75 -13.23 -19.56
CA GLY A 145 -16.10 -11.82 -19.37
C GLY A 145 -17.58 -11.55 -19.14
N SER A 146 -18.43 -12.58 -18.99
CA SER A 146 -19.84 -12.43 -18.64
C SER A 146 -20.45 -13.68 -18.01
N MET A 147 -21.44 -13.49 -17.12
CA MET A 147 -22.18 -14.59 -16.47
C MET A 147 -22.89 -15.51 -17.47
N GLN A 148 -23.40 -14.97 -18.58
CA GLN A 148 -23.99 -15.76 -19.66
C GLN A 148 -22.97 -16.76 -20.24
N HIS A 149 -21.71 -16.35 -20.36
CA HIS A 149 -20.64 -17.22 -20.83
C HIS A 149 -20.26 -18.29 -19.80
N VAL A 150 -20.18 -17.93 -18.51
CA VAL A 150 -19.92 -18.90 -17.42
C VAL A 150 -20.94 -20.03 -17.43
N ILE A 151 -22.23 -19.69 -17.50
CA ILE A 151 -23.33 -20.66 -17.50
C ILE A 151 -23.30 -21.54 -18.77
N SER A 152 -23.14 -20.92 -19.95
CA SER A 152 -23.13 -21.66 -21.22
C SER A 152 -21.89 -22.53 -21.41
N SER A 153 -20.73 -22.13 -20.90
CA SER A 153 -19.47 -22.88 -20.99
C SER A 153 -19.34 -24.00 -19.96
N ARG A 154 -20.27 -24.09 -18.98
CA ARG A 154 -20.22 -25.03 -17.85
C ARG A 154 -18.90 -24.97 -17.08
N THR A 155 -18.30 -23.78 -17.00
CA THR A 155 -17.04 -23.56 -16.28
C THR A 155 -17.25 -23.80 -14.78
N LYS A 156 -16.53 -24.77 -14.23
CA LYS A 156 -16.55 -25.19 -12.82
C LYS A 156 -15.26 -24.83 -12.07
N ILE A 157 -14.21 -24.43 -12.78
CA ILE A 157 -12.96 -24.02 -12.14
C ILE A 157 -13.19 -22.78 -11.27
N ARG A 158 -12.66 -22.83 -10.04
CA ARG A 158 -12.48 -21.66 -9.18
C ARG A 158 -10.99 -21.42 -9.07
N VAL A 159 -10.53 -20.28 -9.57
CA VAL A 159 -9.12 -19.85 -9.41
C VAL A 159 -8.86 -19.65 -7.91
N PRO A 160 -7.77 -20.21 -7.34
CA PRO A 160 -7.40 -19.96 -5.95
C PRO A 160 -7.15 -18.48 -5.69
N ILE A 161 -7.57 -17.96 -4.53
CA ILE A 161 -7.44 -16.53 -4.20
C ILE A 161 -5.96 -16.10 -4.25
N TRP A 162 -5.05 -16.85 -3.63
CA TRP A 162 -3.61 -16.56 -3.69
C TRP A 162 -3.05 -16.54 -5.12
N SER A 163 -3.62 -17.32 -6.03
CA SER A 163 -3.16 -17.38 -7.42
C SER A 163 -3.64 -16.17 -8.20
N ASN A 164 -4.83 -15.66 -7.89
CA ASN A 164 -5.42 -14.51 -8.54
C ASN A 164 -4.87 -13.20 -7.97
N GLU A 165 -4.99 -12.98 -6.65
CA GLU A 165 -4.48 -11.79 -5.95
C GLU A 165 -2.95 -11.72 -6.06
N GLY A 166 -2.27 -12.84 -5.85
CA GLY A 166 -0.82 -12.89 -5.94
C GLY A 166 -0.29 -12.61 -7.34
N LEU A 167 -1.02 -12.99 -8.41
CA LEU A 167 -0.59 -12.63 -9.76
C LEU A 167 -0.80 -11.14 -10.01
N ALA A 168 -1.96 -10.62 -9.58
CA ALA A 168 -2.27 -9.21 -9.69
C ALA A 168 -1.17 -8.37 -9.03
N GLU A 169 -0.81 -8.67 -7.78
CA GLU A 169 0.32 -8.06 -7.07
C GLU A 169 1.67 -8.25 -7.75
N TYR A 170 1.93 -9.42 -8.37
CA TYR A 170 3.22 -9.69 -9.02
C TYR A 170 3.41 -8.93 -10.34
N LEU A 171 2.33 -8.65 -11.07
CA LEU A 171 2.38 -7.88 -12.31
C LEU A 171 2.19 -6.38 -12.06
N SER A 172 1.38 -6.01 -11.06
CA SER A 172 1.09 -4.61 -10.70
C SER A 172 2.13 -3.98 -9.78
N SER A 173 2.97 -4.76 -9.13
CA SER A 173 4.12 -4.27 -8.38
C SER A 173 5.34 -5.06 -8.80
N ASN A 174 6.43 -4.34 -9.04
CA ASN A 174 7.74 -4.94 -8.94
C ASN A 174 7.93 -5.53 -7.53
N TRP A 175 8.93 -6.39 -7.37
CA TRP A 175 9.27 -6.88 -6.03
C TRP A 175 9.68 -5.68 -5.16
N ASP A 176 8.88 -5.32 -4.16
CA ASP A 176 9.04 -4.12 -3.35
C ASP A 176 9.56 -4.44 -1.94
N THR A 177 10.08 -3.43 -1.24
CA THR A 177 10.58 -3.54 0.14
C THR A 177 9.52 -4.11 1.10
N LYS A 178 8.23 -3.86 0.83
CA LYS A 178 7.13 -4.37 1.66
C LYS A 178 6.93 -5.88 1.50
N ALA A 179 6.92 -6.40 0.27
CA ALA A 179 6.92 -7.82 0.00
C ALA A 179 8.16 -8.47 0.62
N ASP A 180 9.33 -7.86 0.41
CA ASP A 180 10.58 -8.40 0.92
C ASP A 180 10.59 -8.53 2.45
N MET A 181 10.15 -7.49 3.17
CA MET A 181 9.95 -7.52 4.63
C MET A 181 9.05 -8.68 5.08
N VAL A 182 7.90 -8.86 4.43
CA VAL A 182 6.91 -9.90 4.79
C VAL A 182 7.48 -11.30 4.54
N LEU A 183 8.15 -11.52 3.41
CA LEU A 183 8.67 -12.83 3.05
C LEU A 183 9.93 -13.19 3.85
N ARG A 184 10.77 -12.21 4.16
CA ARG A 184 11.91 -12.39 5.07
C ARG A 184 11.44 -12.82 6.45
N ASP A 185 10.45 -12.13 7.01
CA ASP A 185 9.81 -12.51 8.29
C ASP A 185 9.32 -13.96 8.25
N ILE A 186 8.62 -14.36 7.19
CA ILE A 186 8.12 -15.74 7.06
C ILE A 186 9.25 -16.77 6.94
N ALA A 187 10.32 -16.47 6.22
CA ALA A 187 11.41 -17.39 5.95
C ALA A 187 12.23 -17.74 7.21
N ILE A 188 12.30 -16.81 8.17
CA ILE A 188 13.07 -16.96 9.41
C ILE A 188 12.23 -17.51 10.56
N HIS A 189 10.90 -17.48 10.46
CA HIS A 189 10.00 -18.01 11.49
C HIS A 189 9.86 -19.55 11.41
N GLU A 190 9.50 -20.16 12.54
CA GLU A 190 9.45 -21.64 12.70
C GLU A 190 8.49 -22.33 11.72
N ARG A 191 7.41 -21.64 11.29
CA ARG A 191 6.39 -22.19 10.39
C ARG A 191 6.11 -21.25 9.23
N MET A 192 6.45 -21.71 8.03
CA MET A 192 5.99 -21.10 6.78
C MET A 192 4.63 -21.70 6.37
N PRO A 193 3.66 -20.88 5.92
CA PRO A 193 2.38 -21.37 5.42
C PRO A 193 2.56 -22.19 4.14
N SER A 194 1.72 -23.18 3.91
CA SER A 194 1.62 -23.88 2.62
C SER A 194 0.82 -23.08 1.60
N VAL A 195 0.92 -23.43 0.32
CA VAL A 195 0.16 -22.72 -0.74
C VAL A 195 -1.36 -22.76 -0.53
N LYS A 196 -1.89 -23.79 0.16
CA LYS A 196 -3.33 -23.89 0.49
C LYS A 196 -3.73 -22.98 1.66
N GLU A 197 -2.77 -22.53 2.45
CA GLU A 197 -2.97 -21.66 3.62
C GLU A 197 -2.81 -20.18 3.30
N LEU A 198 -2.35 -19.83 2.09
CA LEU A 198 -2.25 -18.46 1.59
C LEU A 198 -3.65 -17.85 1.39
N ASN A 199 -4.17 -17.22 2.45
CA ASN A 199 -5.46 -16.55 2.50
C ASN A 199 -5.28 -15.16 3.15
N TYR A 200 -6.31 -14.31 3.06
CA TYR A 200 -6.27 -12.94 3.59
C TYR A 200 -5.03 -12.20 3.05
N PHE A 201 -4.29 -11.48 3.90
CA PHE A 201 -3.07 -10.77 3.52
C PHE A 201 -2.02 -11.66 2.84
N MET A 202 -1.92 -12.95 3.23
CA MET A 202 -0.97 -13.89 2.62
C MET A 202 -1.34 -14.32 1.20
N ALA A 203 -2.59 -14.13 0.78
CA ALA A 203 -2.94 -14.33 -0.63
C ALA A 203 -2.26 -13.31 -1.55
N TYR A 204 -2.06 -12.09 -1.05
CA TYR A 204 -1.39 -11.00 -1.75
C TYR A 204 0.13 -11.24 -1.76
N LYS A 205 0.82 -11.03 -0.62
CA LYS A 205 2.29 -11.09 -0.58
C LYS A 205 2.85 -12.51 -0.71
N GLY A 206 2.21 -13.50 -0.11
CA GLY A 206 2.60 -14.91 -0.29
C GLY A 206 2.34 -15.41 -1.71
N GLY A 207 1.22 -15.00 -2.32
CA GLY A 207 0.91 -15.30 -3.72
C GLY A 207 1.89 -14.62 -4.69
N GLN A 208 2.20 -13.33 -4.46
CA GLN A 208 3.19 -12.56 -5.19
C GLN A 208 4.55 -13.27 -5.17
N SER A 209 5.01 -13.71 -3.99
CA SER A 209 6.24 -14.49 -3.82
C SER A 209 6.23 -15.79 -4.60
N LEU A 210 5.09 -16.48 -4.61
CA LEU A 210 4.97 -17.75 -5.31
C LEU A 210 5.02 -17.56 -6.82
N TRP A 211 4.44 -16.48 -7.35
CA TRP A 211 4.59 -16.12 -8.77
C TRP A 211 6.00 -15.67 -9.12
N ARG A 212 6.68 -14.90 -8.26
CA ARG A 212 8.13 -14.61 -8.42
C ARG A 212 8.95 -15.89 -8.50
N PHE A 213 8.68 -16.86 -7.62
CA PHE A 213 9.32 -18.18 -7.67
C PHE A 213 9.01 -18.94 -8.97
N ILE A 214 7.75 -18.97 -9.41
CA ILE A 214 7.33 -19.68 -10.63
C ILE A 214 7.98 -19.03 -11.87
N ALA A 215 7.91 -17.71 -11.98
CA ALA A 215 8.47 -16.95 -13.08
C ALA A 215 10.00 -17.08 -13.13
N GLY A 216 10.69 -16.91 -11.99
CA GLY A 216 12.14 -17.05 -11.92
C GLY A 216 12.63 -18.47 -12.22
N LYS A 217 11.87 -19.51 -11.85
CA LYS A 217 12.27 -20.91 -12.08
C LYS A 217 11.89 -21.44 -13.47
N TYR A 218 10.76 -21.01 -14.02
CA TYR A 218 10.17 -21.62 -15.23
C TYR A 218 9.93 -20.64 -16.38
N GLY A 219 10.26 -19.36 -16.20
CA GLY A 219 9.97 -18.30 -17.15
C GLY A 219 8.57 -17.71 -16.99
N ARG A 220 8.43 -16.41 -17.28
CA ARG A 220 7.16 -15.67 -17.18
C ARG A 220 6.09 -16.21 -18.15
N GLU A 221 6.47 -16.91 -19.22
CA GLU A 221 5.53 -17.56 -20.14
C GLU A 221 4.66 -18.64 -19.49
N LYS A 222 5.08 -19.17 -18.33
CA LYS A 222 4.29 -20.18 -17.62
C LYS A 222 3.04 -19.62 -16.97
N ILE A 223 2.96 -18.32 -16.74
CA ILE A 223 1.78 -17.67 -16.16
C ILE A 223 0.54 -18.03 -16.99
N GLY A 224 0.52 -17.71 -18.29
CA GLY A 224 -0.60 -18.08 -19.17
C GLY A 224 -0.84 -19.60 -19.29
N ASP A 225 0.21 -20.43 -19.24
CA ASP A 225 0.08 -21.90 -19.28
C ASP A 225 -0.67 -22.46 -18.06
N VAL A 226 -0.42 -21.91 -16.86
CA VAL A 226 -1.11 -22.31 -15.63
C VAL A 226 -2.61 -22.04 -15.78
N PHE A 227 -3.02 -20.81 -16.13
CA PHE A 227 -4.44 -20.46 -16.26
C PHE A 227 -5.15 -21.25 -17.37
N ARG A 228 -4.50 -21.45 -18.52
CA ARG A 228 -5.03 -22.34 -19.57
C ARG A 228 -5.20 -23.76 -19.07
N SER A 229 -4.23 -24.30 -18.34
CA SER A 229 -4.27 -25.66 -17.80
C SER A 229 -5.34 -25.81 -16.72
N MET A 230 -5.54 -24.81 -15.85
CA MET A 230 -6.64 -24.78 -14.88
C MET A 230 -8.00 -24.80 -15.57
N LYS A 231 -8.18 -23.99 -16.63
CA LYS A 231 -9.39 -23.98 -17.44
C LYS A 231 -9.61 -25.31 -18.15
N MET A 232 -8.58 -25.92 -18.74
CA MET A 232 -8.70 -27.20 -19.43
C MET A 232 -9.07 -28.35 -18.48
N THR A 233 -8.43 -28.42 -17.32
CA THR A 233 -8.63 -29.49 -16.35
C THR A 233 -9.84 -29.27 -15.44
N GLN A 234 -10.40 -28.07 -15.45
CA GLN A 234 -11.47 -27.62 -14.55
C GLN A 234 -11.10 -27.78 -13.06
N ASN A 235 -9.80 -27.78 -12.74
CA ASN A 235 -9.27 -27.98 -11.39
C ASN A 235 -7.94 -27.24 -11.23
N ALA A 236 -7.80 -26.48 -10.14
CA ALA A 236 -6.61 -25.66 -9.92
C ALA A 236 -5.34 -26.51 -9.75
N GLU A 237 -5.36 -27.48 -8.82
CA GLU A 237 -4.19 -28.31 -8.50
C GLU A 237 -3.72 -29.13 -9.71
N ARG A 238 -4.65 -29.73 -10.47
CA ARG A 238 -4.32 -30.41 -11.74
C ARG A 238 -3.83 -29.46 -12.83
N GLY A 239 -4.30 -28.21 -12.83
CA GLY A 239 -3.82 -27.17 -13.73
C GLY A 239 -2.36 -26.84 -13.49
N TYR A 240 -1.97 -26.65 -12.23
CA TYR A 240 -0.57 -26.45 -11.83
C TYR A 240 0.29 -27.69 -12.10
N GLU A 241 -0.21 -28.88 -11.79
CA GLU A 241 0.50 -30.14 -12.06
C GLU A 241 0.76 -30.31 -13.56
N ARG A 242 -0.21 -30.00 -14.41
CA ARG A 242 -0.05 -30.04 -15.87
C ARG A 242 0.92 -28.98 -16.39
N ALA A 243 0.89 -27.77 -15.84
CA ALA A 243 1.68 -26.64 -16.35
C ALA A 243 3.13 -26.65 -15.87
N LEU A 244 3.36 -27.04 -14.61
CA LEU A 244 4.64 -26.98 -13.91
C LEU A 244 5.25 -28.36 -13.58
N GLY A 245 4.47 -29.45 -13.74
CA GLY A 245 4.89 -30.79 -13.34
C GLY A 245 4.91 -31.02 -11.83
N MET A 246 4.22 -30.18 -11.04
CA MET A 246 4.22 -30.26 -9.58
C MET A 246 2.82 -30.07 -9.00
N ASN A 247 2.43 -30.91 -8.04
CA ASN A 247 1.24 -30.67 -7.23
C ASN A 247 1.50 -29.60 -6.15
N PHE A 248 0.47 -29.20 -5.39
CA PHE A 248 0.60 -28.12 -4.41
C PHE A 248 1.56 -28.44 -3.25
N LYS A 249 1.74 -29.71 -2.89
CA LYS A 249 2.68 -30.12 -1.83
C LYS A 249 4.12 -29.95 -2.29
N GLU A 250 4.41 -30.36 -3.52
CA GLU A 250 5.73 -30.21 -4.15
C GLU A 250 6.04 -28.73 -4.38
N LEU A 251 5.07 -27.98 -4.89
CA LEU A 251 5.17 -26.53 -5.08
C LEU A 251 5.49 -25.82 -3.76
N THR A 252 4.77 -26.14 -2.68
CA THR A 252 5.05 -25.63 -1.33
C THR A 252 6.49 -25.93 -0.91
N THR A 253 6.93 -27.17 -1.07
CA THR A 253 8.27 -27.62 -0.64
C THR A 253 9.37 -26.87 -1.39
N GLN A 254 9.19 -26.64 -2.70
CA GLN A 254 10.17 -25.94 -3.53
C GLN A 254 10.19 -24.44 -3.23
N TRP A 255 9.03 -23.82 -3.07
CA TRP A 255 8.92 -22.41 -2.69
C TRP A 255 9.53 -22.12 -1.32
N HIS A 256 9.29 -22.98 -0.32
CA HIS A 256 9.93 -22.87 1.00
C HIS A 256 11.46 -22.96 0.94
N LYS A 257 12.01 -23.82 0.08
CA LYS A 257 13.45 -23.90 -0.15
C LYS A 257 14.00 -22.63 -0.81
N TYR A 258 13.25 -22.07 -1.77
CA TYR A 258 13.59 -20.81 -2.42
C TYR A 258 13.66 -19.66 -1.41
N LEU A 259 12.63 -19.47 -0.59
CA LEU A 259 12.61 -18.42 0.44
C LEU A 259 13.77 -18.53 1.44
N LYS A 260 14.05 -19.75 1.93
CA LYS A 260 15.15 -19.97 2.87
C LYS A 260 16.51 -19.62 2.25
N LYS A 261 16.71 -19.98 0.99
CA LYS A 261 17.93 -19.66 0.25
C LYS A 261 18.09 -18.14 0.07
N GLU A 262 17.00 -17.44 -0.20
CA GLU A 262 16.99 -15.99 -0.38
C GLU A 262 17.33 -15.24 0.91
N TYR A 263 16.66 -15.59 2.02
CA TYR A 263 16.60 -14.74 3.21
C TYR A 263 17.46 -15.17 4.39
N TRP A 264 17.94 -16.41 4.45
CA TRP A 264 18.74 -16.84 5.62
C TRP A 264 20.08 -16.12 5.74
N GLY A 265 20.66 -15.64 4.63
CA GLY A 265 21.88 -14.83 4.68
C GLY A 265 21.66 -13.45 5.34
N ASP A 266 20.47 -12.86 5.18
CA ASP A 266 20.18 -11.53 5.73
C ASP A 266 20.16 -11.51 7.28
N VAL A 267 19.97 -12.68 7.91
CA VAL A 267 19.89 -12.84 9.37
C VAL A 267 21.21 -12.59 10.08
N GLU A 268 22.35 -12.88 9.44
CA GLU A 268 23.67 -12.75 10.07
C GLU A 268 24.02 -11.30 10.41
N ASP A 269 23.63 -10.37 9.54
CA ASP A 269 24.04 -8.97 9.58
C ASP A 269 23.01 -8.03 10.20
N ARG A 270 21.83 -8.52 10.64
CA ARG A 270 20.69 -7.67 11.03
C ARG A 270 20.15 -8.02 12.40
N ASP A 271 19.79 -6.97 13.14
CA ASP A 271 19.29 -7.08 14.51
C ASP A 271 17.76 -7.35 14.48
N PRO A 272 17.26 -8.38 15.19
CA PRO A 272 15.85 -8.48 15.55
C PRO A 272 15.38 -7.20 16.25
N ILE A 273 14.13 -6.78 16.02
CA ILE A 273 13.60 -5.53 16.59
C ILE A 273 13.64 -5.58 18.12
N GLU A 274 13.30 -6.74 18.68
CA GLU A 274 13.30 -7.01 20.12
C GLU A 274 14.68 -6.91 20.79
N ASP A 275 15.77 -7.05 20.04
CA ASP A 275 17.13 -7.01 20.60
C ASP A 275 17.62 -5.58 20.83
N MET A 276 17.04 -4.61 20.11
CA MET A 276 17.41 -3.19 20.19
C MET A 276 16.33 -2.31 20.82
N SER A 277 15.15 -2.85 21.12
CA SER A 277 14.01 -2.08 21.59
C SER A 277 13.10 -2.85 22.55
N GLU A 278 12.37 -2.12 23.38
CA GLU A 278 11.41 -2.68 24.33
C GLU A 278 10.03 -2.80 23.69
N LYS A 279 9.42 -3.99 23.77
CA LYS A 279 8.13 -4.28 23.15
C LYS A 279 6.96 -3.77 24.01
N LEU A 280 6.15 -2.85 23.47
CA LEU A 280 5.02 -2.24 24.18
C LEU A 280 3.69 -2.95 23.92
N THR A 281 3.49 -3.51 22.74
CA THR A 281 2.30 -4.29 22.39
C THR A 281 2.67 -5.70 21.93
N ASP A 282 1.72 -6.63 22.00
CA ASP A 282 1.93 -7.99 21.52
C ASP A 282 0.68 -8.49 20.81
N HIS A 283 0.72 -8.44 19.48
CA HIS A 283 -0.39 -8.82 18.62
C HIS A 283 -0.77 -10.30 18.75
N LYS A 284 0.20 -11.19 19.06
CA LYS A 284 -0.06 -12.63 19.27
C LYS A 284 -0.86 -12.85 20.55
N LYS A 285 -0.50 -12.15 21.63
CA LYS A 285 -1.26 -12.20 22.90
C LYS A 285 -2.64 -11.56 22.77
N ALA A 286 -2.74 -10.46 22.04
CA ALA A 286 -3.98 -9.71 21.84
C ALA A 286 -4.86 -10.26 20.71
N ARG A 287 -4.38 -11.24 19.93
CA ARG A 287 -5.06 -11.89 18.80
C ARG A 287 -5.53 -10.91 17.74
N ASN A 288 -4.65 -10.00 17.38
CA ASN A 288 -4.88 -8.96 16.39
C ASN A 288 -3.67 -8.88 15.43
N PHE A 289 -3.73 -8.03 14.41
CA PHE A 289 -2.64 -7.92 13.43
C PHE A 289 -1.97 -6.54 13.47
N TYR A 290 -2.74 -5.49 13.72
CA TYR A 290 -2.27 -4.11 13.62
C TYR A 290 -2.24 -3.44 15.00
N ASN A 291 -1.06 -3.01 15.40
CA ASN A 291 -0.86 -1.95 16.40
C ASN A 291 0.09 -0.93 15.77
N VAL A 292 -0.49 0.10 15.16
CA VAL A 292 0.21 1.03 14.27
C VAL A 292 -0.14 2.48 14.62
N SER A 293 0.54 3.41 13.96
CA SER A 293 0.31 4.85 14.08
C SER A 293 0.52 5.38 15.49
N PRO A 294 1.65 5.06 16.14
CA PRO A 294 1.92 5.58 17.46
C PRO A 294 2.00 7.11 17.42
N ALA A 295 1.31 7.76 18.34
CA ALA A 295 1.49 9.18 18.62
C ALA A 295 1.80 9.34 20.10
N LEU A 296 3.04 9.71 20.42
CA LEU A 296 3.49 9.93 21.78
C LEU A 296 3.04 11.32 22.27
N SER A 297 2.52 11.39 23.49
CA SER A 297 2.17 12.68 24.09
C SER A 297 3.44 13.51 24.35
N PRO A 298 3.39 14.84 24.20
CA PRO A 298 4.53 15.72 24.47
C PRO A 298 5.15 15.51 25.86
N ASP A 299 4.33 15.19 26.86
CA ASP A 299 4.76 14.86 28.23
C ASP A 299 5.45 13.48 28.39
N GLY A 300 5.53 12.68 27.32
CA GLY A 300 6.15 11.35 27.30
C GLY A 300 5.38 10.26 28.07
N SER A 301 4.24 10.57 28.68
CA SER A 301 3.54 9.65 29.58
C SER A 301 2.64 8.63 28.87
N ARG A 302 2.13 8.97 27.68
CA ARG A 302 1.06 8.23 27.01
C ARG A 302 1.30 8.12 25.52
N VAL A 303 0.95 6.99 24.94
CA VAL A 303 0.95 6.80 23.49
C VAL A 303 -0.45 6.49 23.00
N ALA A 304 -0.90 7.19 21.97
CA ALA A 304 -2.10 6.83 21.23
C ALA A 304 -1.72 5.84 20.12
N VAL A 305 -2.53 4.82 19.91
CA VAL A 305 -2.28 3.76 18.93
C VAL A 305 -3.58 3.37 18.25
N LEU A 306 -3.49 3.09 16.95
CA LEU A 306 -4.56 2.51 16.16
C LEU A 306 -4.44 0.98 16.17
N SER A 307 -5.51 0.28 16.55
CA SER A 307 -5.48 -1.17 16.74
C SER A 307 -6.75 -1.88 16.33
N ASP A 308 -6.62 -3.05 15.72
CA ASP A 308 -7.71 -3.91 15.23
C ASP A 308 -8.17 -4.97 16.26
N GLN A 309 -7.74 -4.86 17.53
CA GLN A 309 -8.03 -5.80 18.63
C GLN A 309 -9.49 -6.21 18.82
N THR A 310 -10.44 -5.44 18.29
CA THR A 310 -11.87 -5.74 18.43
C THR A 310 -12.57 -6.11 17.13
N GLY A 311 -11.80 -6.42 16.08
CA GLY A 311 -12.27 -6.66 14.71
C GLY A 311 -12.57 -5.40 13.91
N TYR A 312 -12.52 -4.23 14.56
CA TYR A 312 -12.56 -2.91 13.95
C TYR A 312 -11.36 -2.12 14.47
N PHE A 313 -10.86 -1.19 13.65
CA PHE A 313 -9.85 -0.26 14.09
C PHE A 313 -10.42 0.69 15.15
N ASP A 314 -9.76 0.73 16.31
CA ASP A 314 -10.07 1.61 17.42
C ASP A 314 -8.80 2.40 17.78
N ILE A 315 -8.99 3.58 18.40
CA ILE A 315 -7.86 4.32 18.97
C ILE A 315 -7.79 4.04 20.46
N HIS A 316 -6.64 3.55 20.89
CA HIS A 316 -6.32 3.23 22.27
C HIS A 316 -5.28 4.18 22.83
N ILE A 317 -5.34 4.45 24.13
CA ILE A 317 -4.31 5.17 24.87
C ILE A 317 -3.61 4.17 25.77
N LEU A 318 -2.32 4.01 25.59
CA LEU A 318 -1.44 3.18 26.40
C LEU A 318 -0.56 4.08 27.29
N ASP A 319 -0.12 3.51 28.41
CA ASP A 319 1.00 4.02 29.17
C ASP A 319 2.28 3.81 28.34
N ALA A 320 3.03 4.88 28.08
CA ALA A 320 4.12 4.84 27.10
C ALA A 320 5.34 4.04 27.59
N MET A 321 5.49 3.88 28.90
CA MET A 321 6.61 3.14 29.50
C MET A 321 6.31 1.64 29.60
N THR A 322 5.07 1.28 29.89
CA THR A 322 4.68 -0.12 30.17
C THR A 322 3.87 -0.78 29.06
N GLY A 323 3.40 -0.02 28.07
CA GLY A 323 2.49 -0.51 27.02
C GLY A 323 1.08 -0.85 27.54
N LYS A 324 0.81 -0.66 28.83
CA LYS A 324 -0.48 -1.04 29.43
C LYS A 324 -1.59 -0.13 28.92
N ARG A 325 -2.66 -0.73 28.42
CA ARG A 325 -3.86 0.02 27.98
C ARG A 325 -4.51 0.78 29.14
N ILE A 326 -4.48 2.11 29.06
CA ILE A 326 -5.16 3.02 29.99
C ILE A 326 -6.65 3.12 29.63
N LYS A 327 -6.96 3.38 28.36
CA LYS A 327 -8.35 3.51 27.89
C LYS A 327 -8.47 3.28 26.38
N LYS A 328 -9.70 3.00 25.94
CA LYS A 328 -10.11 3.17 24.54
C LYS A 328 -10.64 4.58 24.36
N LEU A 329 -10.09 5.34 23.43
CA LEU A 329 -10.45 6.73 23.15
C LEU A 329 -11.56 6.81 22.11
N VAL A 330 -11.37 6.16 20.95
CA VAL A 330 -12.32 6.15 19.83
C VAL A 330 -12.73 4.72 19.52
N LYS A 331 -14.00 4.55 19.14
CA LYS A 331 -14.54 3.30 18.59
C LYS A 331 -14.79 3.50 17.09
N GLY A 332 -13.93 2.95 16.24
CA GLY A 332 -14.09 3.08 14.78
C GLY A 332 -15.21 2.20 14.25
N ASN A 333 -15.77 2.60 13.11
CA ASN A 333 -16.83 1.90 12.36
C ASN A 333 -18.12 1.64 13.16
N ARG A 334 -18.35 2.40 14.24
CA ARG A 334 -19.47 2.20 15.18
C ARG A 334 -20.29 3.45 15.43
N SER A 335 -19.97 4.57 14.77
CA SER A 335 -20.74 5.80 14.88
C SER A 335 -20.61 6.63 13.61
N VAL A 336 -21.60 7.50 13.35
CA VAL A 336 -21.61 8.43 12.20
C VAL A 336 -20.41 9.38 12.19
N ASN A 337 -19.82 9.66 13.36
CA ASN A 337 -18.64 10.52 13.46
C ASN A 337 -17.32 9.77 13.26
N PHE A 338 -17.34 8.44 13.21
CA PHE A 338 -16.16 7.60 13.06
C PHE A 338 -16.60 6.37 12.26
N GLU A 339 -17.11 6.61 11.05
CA GLU A 339 -17.55 5.53 10.14
C GLU A 339 -16.36 4.70 9.68
N GLU A 340 -15.21 5.36 9.55
CA GLU A 340 -13.94 4.80 9.12
C GLU A 340 -12.78 5.62 9.68
N LEU A 341 -11.74 4.93 10.15
CA LEU A 341 -10.51 5.57 10.62
C LEU A 341 -9.42 5.32 9.57
N LYS A 342 -8.75 6.40 9.15
CA LYS A 342 -7.70 6.38 8.13
C LYS A 342 -6.48 5.58 8.60
N TRP A 343 -6.49 4.27 8.41
CA TRP A 343 -5.43 3.37 8.88
C TRP A 343 -4.34 3.13 7.84
N LEU A 344 -4.62 3.40 6.55
CA LEU A 344 -3.62 3.35 5.48
C LEU A 344 -2.72 4.60 5.45
N GLN A 345 -3.29 5.76 5.77
CA GLN A 345 -2.57 7.05 5.90
C GLN A 345 -2.87 7.71 7.25
N PRO A 346 -2.46 7.08 8.36
CA PRO A 346 -2.85 7.52 9.69
C PRO A 346 -2.03 8.73 10.13
N GLY A 347 -2.72 9.81 10.52
CA GLY A 347 -2.12 10.92 11.25
C GLY A 347 -2.85 11.15 12.56
N LEU A 348 -2.24 10.66 13.64
CA LEU A 348 -2.61 10.95 15.02
C LEU A 348 -1.61 11.97 15.55
N SER A 349 -2.09 13.07 16.12
CA SER A 349 -1.20 14.05 16.75
C SER A 349 -1.80 14.61 18.03
N TRP A 350 -0.96 14.81 19.04
CA TRP A 350 -1.37 15.36 20.33
C TRP A 350 -1.31 16.88 20.32
N SER A 351 -2.23 17.52 21.04
CA SER A 351 -2.04 18.92 21.40
C SER A 351 -0.81 19.09 22.29
N PRO A 352 -0.10 20.24 22.22
CA PRO A 352 1.11 20.50 23.01
C PRO A 352 0.93 20.31 24.52
N ASP A 353 -0.28 20.56 25.02
CA ASP A 353 -0.64 20.39 26.43
C ASP A 353 -0.99 18.94 26.83
N SER A 354 -0.86 17.96 25.93
CA SER A 354 -1.14 16.54 26.14
C SER A 354 -2.59 16.22 26.55
N LYS A 355 -3.56 17.09 26.22
CA LYS A 355 -4.99 16.90 26.59
C LYS A 355 -5.89 16.51 25.44
N LYS A 356 -5.54 16.86 24.21
CA LYS A 356 -6.35 16.60 23.01
C LYS A 356 -5.55 15.83 21.97
N ILE A 357 -6.26 15.18 21.07
CA ILE A 357 -5.71 14.50 19.90
C ILE A 357 -6.48 14.97 18.66
N VAL A 358 -5.79 15.22 17.57
CA VAL A 358 -6.38 15.39 16.24
C VAL A 358 -6.24 14.12 15.42
N ILE A 359 -7.29 13.77 14.67
CA ILE A 359 -7.29 12.71 13.66
C ILE A 359 -8.14 13.10 12.45
N ALA A 360 -7.81 12.53 11.28
CA ALA A 360 -8.73 12.45 10.16
C ALA A 360 -9.58 11.17 10.23
N ALA A 361 -10.87 11.28 9.95
CA ALA A 361 -11.78 10.16 9.89
C ALA A 361 -12.97 10.46 8.97
N LYS A 362 -13.62 9.41 8.47
CA LYS A 362 -14.86 9.55 7.72
C LYS A 362 -16.02 9.86 8.65
N ALA A 363 -16.79 10.88 8.31
CA ALA A 363 -18.02 11.24 9.00
C ALA A 363 -19.14 11.68 8.04
N GLY A 364 -20.04 10.75 7.70
CA GLY A 364 -21.14 10.98 6.75
C GLY A 364 -20.63 11.20 5.32
N LYS A 365 -20.91 12.39 4.77
CA LYS A 365 -20.68 12.71 3.34
C LYS A 365 -19.21 12.72 2.90
N GLY A 366 -18.26 12.80 3.84
CA GLY A 366 -16.84 12.90 3.51
C GLY A 366 -15.93 12.76 4.73
N ASP A 367 -14.65 13.00 4.50
CA ASP A 367 -13.62 12.99 5.54
C ASP A 367 -13.53 14.34 6.26
N VAL A 368 -13.22 14.28 7.55
CA VAL A 368 -13.19 15.44 8.44
C VAL A 368 -12.07 15.33 9.46
N LEU A 369 -11.70 16.46 10.06
CA LEU A 369 -10.81 16.46 11.23
C LEU A 369 -11.63 16.39 12.52
N HIS A 370 -11.20 15.51 13.42
CA HIS A 370 -11.74 15.39 14.77
C HIS A 370 -10.71 15.85 15.80
N ILE A 371 -11.08 16.84 16.62
CA ILE A 371 -10.34 17.21 17.82
C ILE A 371 -10.99 16.54 19.02
N ILE A 372 -10.27 15.64 19.70
CA ILE A 372 -10.80 14.77 20.73
C ILE A 372 -10.14 15.07 22.07
N ASP A 373 -10.93 15.41 23.08
CA ASP A 373 -10.46 15.57 24.45
C ASP A 373 -10.24 14.19 25.10
N VAL A 374 -9.01 13.91 25.53
CA VAL A 374 -8.60 12.58 26.01
C VAL A 374 -9.21 12.22 27.37
N LYS A 375 -9.57 13.22 28.18
CA LYS A 375 -10.16 13.01 29.51
C LYS A 375 -11.65 12.66 29.38
N THR A 376 -12.38 13.48 28.63
CA THR A 376 -13.85 13.43 28.50
C THR A 376 -14.34 12.58 27.33
N ARG A 377 -13.48 12.28 26.36
CA ARG A 377 -13.80 11.65 25.06
C ARG A 377 -14.75 12.46 24.19
N LYS A 378 -14.97 13.74 24.50
CA LYS A 378 -15.76 14.63 23.64
C LYS A 378 -14.95 14.93 22.39
N SER A 379 -15.60 14.81 21.24
CA SER A 379 -15.02 15.13 19.93
C SER A 379 -15.69 16.37 19.35
N GLN A 380 -14.88 17.31 18.88
CA GLN A 380 -15.29 18.40 18.00
C GLN A 380 -14.96 17.99 16.57
N LYS A 381 -15.99 18.00 15.72
CA LYS A 381 -15.90 17.75 14.27
C LYS A 381 -15.60 19.06 13.54
N ILE A 382 -14.66 19.04 12.60
CA ILE A 382 -14.33 20.15 11.70
C ILE A 382 -14.57 19.67 10.28
N GLU A 383 -15.63 20.19 9.65
CA GLU A 383 -15.96 19.86 8.26
C GLU A 383 -14.99 20.54 7.30
N MET A 384 -14.56 19.80 6.27
CA MET A 384 -13.70 20.27 5.20
C MET A 384 -14.44 20.10 3.87
N GLU A 385 -14.29 21.08 2.98
CA GLU A 385 -14.81 21.00 1.61
C GLU A 385 -13.71 20.45 0.69
N MET A 386 -13.41 19.16 0.85
CA MET A 386 -12.34 18.45 0.15
C MET A 386 -12.80 17.04 -0.24
N ASP A 387 -12.18 16.46 -1.27
CA ASP A 387 -12.48 15.10 -1.74
C ASP A 387 -11.96 14.04 -0.75
N GLY A 388 -10.80 14.31 -0.13
CA GLY A 388 -10.20 13.49 0.93
C GLY A 388 -9.46 14.32 1.98
N VAL A 389 -9.40 13.81 3.22
CA VAL A 389 -8.63 14.40 4.33
C VAL A 389 -7.87 13.28 5.02
N PHE A 390 -6.56 13.45 5.17
CA PHE A 390 -5.65 12.42 5.68
C PHE A 390 -4.79 12.95 6.83
N SER A 391 -3.56 12.46 6.97
CA SER A 391 -2.68 12.67 8.13
C SER A 391 -2.65 14.12 8.63
N ALA A 392 -2.76 14.31 9.95
CA ALA A 392 -2.78 15.61 10.60
C ALA A 392 -1.71 15.73 11.71
N ALA A 393 -1.11 16.91 11.84
CA ALA A 393 -0.08 17.26 12.82
C ALA A 393 -0.42 18.58 13.53
N TRP A 394 -0.47 18.55 14.86
CA TRP A 394 -0.72 19.73 15.68
C TRP A 394 0.56 20.56 15.81
N SER A 395 0.47 21.88 15.60
CA SER A 395 1.58 22.80 15.83
C SER A 395 2.02 22.80 17.29
N PRO A 396 3.32 22.90 17.60
CA PRO A 396 3.82 23.03 18.97
C PRO A 396 3.29 24.27 19.70
N LYS A 397 2.82 25.29 18.94
CA LYS A 397 2.16 26.49 19.49
C LYS A 397 0.71 26.24 19.92
N GLY A 398 0.08 25.19 19.38
CA GLY A 398 -1.26 24.73 19.76
C GLY A 398 -2.43 25.43 19.06
N ASP A 399 -2.17 26.45 18.25
CA ASP A 399 -3.14 27.27 17.53
C ASP A 399 -3.42 26.79 16.10
N GLU A 400 -2.55 25.97 15.53
CA GLU A 400 -2.64 25.49 14.15
C GLU A 400 -2.53 23.97 14.03
N ILE A 401 -3.15 23.41 12.99
CA ILE A 401 -3.09 21.99 12.61
C ILE A 401 -2.72 21.92 11.13
N ALA A 402 -1.60 21.29 10.82
CA ALA A 402 -1.24 20.93 9.45
C ALA A 402 -1.92 19.61 9.09
N PHE A 403 -2.39 19.45 7.87
CA PHE A 403 -3.00 18.21 7.39
C PHE A 403 -2.88 18.06 5.88
N VAL A 404 -3.01 16.82 5.40
CA VAL A 404 -3.07 16.52 3.97
C VAL A 404 -4.51 16.59 3.50
N GLY A 405 -4.77 17.37 2.47
CA GLY A 405 -6.08 17.51 1.82
C GLY A 405 -5.98 17.15 0.34
N HIS A 406 -6.95 16.39 -0.14
CA HIS A 406 -7.06 16.00 -1.54
C HIS A 406 -8.22 16.73 -2.20
N VAL A 407 -7.95 17.35 -3.35
CA VAL A 407 -8.95 17.99 -4.21
C VAL A 407 -8.58 17.72 -5.67
N GLY A 408 -9.48 17.11 -6.43
CA GLY A 408 -9.26 16.84 -7.86
C GLY A 408 -8.13 15.85 -8.12
N SER A 409 -6.98 16.32 -8.61
CA SER A 409 -5.87 15.48 -9.05
C SER A 409 -4.61 15.53 -8.17
N SER A 410 -4.60 16.28 -7.07
CA SER A 410 -3.41 16.41 -6.20
C SER A 410 -3.73 16.26 -4.70
N SER A 411 -2.70 15.93 -3.92
CA SER A 411 -2.73 15.95 -2.45
C SER A 411 -1.79 17.03 -1.95
N ASP A 412 -2.32 18.03 -1.26
CA ASP A 412 -1.56 19.18 -0.78
C ASP A 412 -1.54 19.25 0.74
N ILE A 413 -0.57 19.99 1.28
CA ILE A 413 -0.52 20.38 2.68
C ILE A 413 -1.39 21.61 2.91
N TYR A 414 -2.26 21.54 3.91
CA TYR A 414 -3.10 22.63 4.38
C TYR A 414 -2.85 22.91 5.85
N ILE A 415 -3.12 24.14 6.29
CA ILE A 415 -3.12 24.53 7.69
C ILE A 415 -4.50 25.04 8.09
N TYR A 416 -5.04 24.45 9.15
CA TYR A 416 -6.25 24.90 9.84
C TYR A 416 -5.88 25.71 11.09
N ASP A 417 -6.31 26.96 11.15
CA ASP A 417 -6.22 27.80 12.34
C ASP A 417 -7.38 27.46 13.29
N VAL A 418 -7.06 26.92 14.47
CA VAL A 418 -8.02 26.43 15.46
C VAL A 418 -8.86 27.58 16.05
N ASN A 419 -8.28 28.78 16.15
CA ASN A 419 -8.94 29.93 16.76
C ASN A 419 -9.83 30.66 15.75
N LYS A 420 -9.31 30.94 14.55
CA LYS A 420 -10.03 31.64 13.48
C LYS A 420 -11.01 30.74 12.74
N ARG A 421 -10.82 29.41 12.81
CA ARG A 421 -11.58 28.40 12.08
C ARG A 421 -11.49 28.58 10.57
N THR A 422 -10.28 28.87 10.10
CA THR A 422 -9.98 29.10 8.68
C THR A 422 -8.91 28.13 8.21
N THR A 423 -9.04 27.67 6.98
CA THR A 423 -8.05 26.82 6.31
C THR A 423 -7.28 27.63 5.28
N ARG A 424 -5.97 27.42 5.19
CA ARG A 424 -5.13 27.92 4.10
C ARG A 424 -4.34 26.77 3.48
N LYS A 425 -4.14 26.85 2.17
CA LYS A 425 -3.32 25.92 1.40
C LYS A 425 -1.85 26.33 1.50
N ILE A 426 -0.92 25.36 1.62
CA ILE A 426 0.53 25.58 1.75
C ILE A 426 1.27 25.11 0.50
N THR A 427 0.94 23.94 -0.02
CA THR A 427 1.40 23.47 -1.34
C THR A 427 0.24 23.51 -2.31
N ASP A 428 0.50 23.84 -3.58
CA ASP A 428 -0.54 24.01 -4.60
C ASP A 428 0.01 23.60 -5.96
N ASP A 429 0.26 22.30 -6.11
CA ASP A 429 0.85 21.74 -7.31
C ASP A 429 0.27 20.36 -7.63
N ILE A 430 0.77 19.71 -8.68
CA ILE A 430 0.24 18.42 -9.16
C ILE A 430 0.81 17.22 -8.39
N PHE A 431 1.79 17.45 -7.50
CA PHE A 431 2.53 16.38 -6.84
C PHE A 431 1.75 15.81 -5.64
N THR A 432 2.23 14.68 -5.14
CA THR A 432 1.62 13.98 -4.01
C THR A 432 2.33 14.38 -2.71
N ASP A 433 1.66 15.09 -1.81
CA ASP A 433 2.21 15.41 -0.49
C ASP A 433 1.63 14.55 0.64
N SER A 434 2.49 14.15 1.57
CA SER A 434 2.09 13.29 2.68
C SER A 434 2.92 13.49 3.96
N TYR A 435 2.40 12.98 5.08
CA TYR A 435 3.08 12.93 6.38
C TYR A 435 3.66 14.26 6.90
N PRO A 436 2.87 15.35 6.98
CA PRO A 436 3.36 16.62 7.51
C PRO A 436 3.72 16.50 8.99
N SER A 437 4.81 17.15 9.40
CA SER A 437 5.25 17.26 10.80
C SER A 437 5.88 18.63 11.07
N TRP A 438 5.58 19.21 12.23
CA TRP A 438 6.04 20.55 12.58
C TRP A 438 7.43 20.54 13.19
N ASP A 439 8.23 21.56 12.86
CA ASP A 439 9.45 21.84 13.61
C ASP A 439 9.13 22.32 15.04
N PRO A 440 10.07 22.24 15.99
CA PRO A 440 9.82 22.61 17.39
C PRO A 440 9.42 24.09 17.59
N LEU A 441 9.79 24.97 16.65
CA LEU A 441 9.45 26.40 16.71
C LEU A 441 8.08 26.71 16.08
N GLY A 442 7.49 25.78 15.34
CA GLY A 442 6.23 25.98 14.62
C GLY A 442 6.33 27.03 13.52
N THR A 443 7.44 27.06 12.79
CA THR A 443 7.72 27.94 11.64
C THR A 443 7.90 27.15 10.33
N GLN A 444 8.18 25.86 10.42
CA GLN A 444 8.38 24.97 9.27
C GLN A 444 7.59 23.68 9.42
N ILE A 445 7.22 23.12 8.28
CA ILE A 445 6.63 21.78 8.17
C ILE A 445 7.58 20.93 7.33
N VAL A 446 7.95 19.76 7.84
CA VAL A 446 8.58 18.70 7.05
C VAL A 446 7.50 17.78 6.50
N PHE A 447 7.65 17.30 5.27
CA PHE A 447 6.69 16.42 4.61
C PHE A 447 7.39 15.54 3.56
N VAL A 448 6.67 14.55 3.05
CA VAL A 448 7.12 13.63 1.99
C VAL A 448 6.44 13.99 0.68
N SER A 449 7.18 14.01 -0.42
CA SER A 449 6.63 14.32 -1.73
C SER A 449 7.35 13.59 -2.87
N ASP A 450 6.66 13.40 -3.98
CA ASP A 450 7.20 12.87 -5.24
C ASP A 450 7.69 13.98 -6.19
N ARG A 451 7.71 15.25 -5.77
CA ARG A 451 8.02 16.42 -6.61
C ARG A 451 9.43 16.47 -7.22
N GLY A 452 10.37 15.66 -6.76
CA GLY A 452 11.76 15.68 -7.21
C GLY A 452 12.37 17.09 -7.12
N GLU A 453 12.93 17.58 -8.23
CA GLU A 453 13.55 18.92 -8.33
C GLU A 453 12.53 20.07 -8.49
N HIS A 454 11.24 19.78 -8.61
CA HIS A 454 10.19 20.78 -8.87
C HIS A 454 9.74 21.52 -7.59
N VAL A 455 10.68 22.01 -6.78
CA VAL A 455 10.40 22.69 -5.51
C VAL A 455 9.57 23.97 -5.64
N ASN A 456 9.54 24.58 -6.84
CA ASN A 456 8.72 25.75 -7.14
C ASN A 456 7.28 25.39 -7.60
N GLY A 457 6.94 24.10 -7.67
CA GLY A 457 5.63 23.61 -8.12
C GLY A 457 5.42 23.62 -9.65
N GLU A 458 6.39 24.12 -10.43
CA GLU A 458 6.27 24.20 -11.88
C GLU A 458 6.61 22.86 -12.56
N PHE A 459 5.59 22.23 -13.19
CA PHE A 459 5.74 21.03 -14.00
C PHE A 459 5.07 21.18 -15.37
N ASN A 460 5.86 21.04 -16.45
CA ASN A 460 5.41 21.19 -17.84
C ASN A 460 5.42 19.82 -18.52
N GLY A 461 4.54 18.92 -18.12
CA GLY A 461 4.45 17.56 -18.65
C GLY A 461 3.15 16.87 -18.26
N LYS A 462 2.98 15.62 -18.70
CA LYS A 462 1.93 14.75 -18.17
C LYS A 462 2.46 14.03 -16.94
N MET A 463 1.60 13.80 -15.94
CA MET A 463 2.00 13.07 -14.74
C MET A 463 2.50 11.63 -15.06
N VAL A 464 2.04 11.01 -16.15
CA VAL A 464 2.54 9.69 -16.58
C VAL A 464 4.03 9.70 -16.96
N ASP A 465 4.57 10.86 -17.34
CA ASP A 465 5.99 11.04 -17.69
C ASP A 465 6.86 11.42 -16.46
N HIS A 466 6.24 11.66 -15.30
CA HIS A 466 6.90 11.99 -14.05
C HIS A 466 7.20 10.73 -13.23
N ASN A 467 8.30 10.73 -12.47
CA ASN A 467 8.59 9.63 -11.55
C ASN A 467 7.84 9.82 -10.23
N TYR A 468 6.56 9.45 -10.21
CA TYR A 468 5.71 9.50 -9.00
C TYR A 468 5.94 8.31 -8.04
N SER A 469 6.87 7.41 -8.35
CA SER A 469 7.16 6.22 -7.52
C SER A 469 8.27 6.44 -6.47
N GLN A 470 9.06 7.50 -6.64
CA GLN A 470 10.15 7.85 -5.74
C GLN A 470 9.74 9.06 -4.89
N THR A 471 9.97 8.98 -3.58
CA THR A 471 9.58 10.03 -2.64
C THR A 471 10.75 10.47 -1.76
N ASP A 472 10.90 11.79 -1.61
CA ASP A 472 11.88 12.42 -0.73
C ASP A 472 11.23 13.25 0.37
N ILE A 473 12.07 13.74 1.27
CA ILE A 473 11.72 14.64 2.36
C ILE A 473 11.96 16.09 1.94
N TYR A 474 10.97 16.93 2.22
CA TYR A 474 10.99 18.35 1.95
C TYR A 474 10.62 19.14 3.21
N THR A 475 11.09 20.37 3.31
CA THR A 475 10.61 21.34 4.29
C THR A 475 9.91 22.48 3.58
N VAL A 476 8.90 23.06 4.22
CA VAL A 476 8.24 24.30 3.78
C VAL A 476 8.14 25.28 4.93
N ASN A 477 8.53 26.53 4.67
CA ASN A 477 8.32 27.63 5.60
C ASN A 477 6.86 28.09 5.54
N VAL A 478 6.17 28.13 6.68
CA VAL A 478 4.72 28.39 6.70
C VAL A 478 4.32 29.85 6.42
N GLU A 479 5.28 30.78 6.46
CA GLU A 479 5.06 32.19 6.17
C GLU A 479 5.46 32.55 4.74
N THR A 480 6.62 32.09 4.28
CA THR A 480 7.14 32.40 2.94
C THR A 480 6.66 31.43 1.86
N ILE A 481 6.18 30.25 2.25
CA ILE A 481 5.80 29.14 1.36
C ILE A 481 7.00 28.61 0.54
N GLN A 482 8.22 28.97 0.92
CA GLN A 482 9.42 28.45 0.28
C GLN A 482 9.62 26.98 0.67
N ILE A 483 9.76 26.13 -0.34
CA ILE A 483 10.03 24.69 -0.19
C ILE A 483 11.52 24.41 -0.44
N GLU A 484 12.11 23.55 0.38
CA GLU A 484 13.47 23.05 0.23
C GLU A 484 13.46 21.52 0.22
N ARG A 485 14.23 20.93 -0.70
CA ARG A 485 14.44 19.48 -0.77
C ARG A 485 15.55 19.09 0.21
N ILE A 486 15.27 18.14 1.11
CA ILE A 486 16.21 17.68 2.13
C ILE A 486 16.92 16.41 1.69
N THR A 487 16.17 15.41 1.22
CA THR A 487 16.75 14.19 0.65
C THR A 487 16.67 14.21 -0.86
N ALA A 488 17.69 13.66 -1.51
CA ALA A 488 17.74 13.51 -2.96
C ALA A 488 18.42 12.18 -3.27
N THR A 489 17.69 11.08 -3.05
CA THR A 489 18.26 9.74 -3.19
C THR A 489 17.43 8.84 -4.10
N ASP A 490 18.01 7.73 -4.53
CA ASP A 490 17.31 6.74 -5.37
C ASP A 490 16.34 5.84 -4.56
N TYR A 491 16.17 6.11 -3.27
CA TYR A 491 15.39 5.32 -2.33
C TYR A 491 14.16 6.09 -1.86
N ASN A 492 13.26 5.40 -1.17
CA ASN A 492 12.04 6.01 -0.67
C ASN A 492 12.21 6.41 0.79
N GLU A 493 12.08 7.70 1.08
CA GLU A 493 11.98 8.21 2.44
C GLU A 493 10.53 8.42 2.88
N SER A 494 10.27 8.19 4.18
CA SER A 494 8.92 8.25 4.73
C SER A 494 8.89 8.59 6.22
N HIS A 495 7.73 9.08 6.68
CA HIS A 495 7.43 9.44 8.07
C HIS A 495 8.49 10.33 8.75
N PRO A 496 8.81 11.52 8.19
CA PRO A 496 9.75 12.44 8.79
C PRO A 496 9.19 13.06 10.08
N ILE A 497 10.04 13.19 11.10
CA ILE A 497 9.77 13.91 12.34
C ILE A 497 10.98 14.75 12.73
N TRP A 498 10.74 15.84 13.44
CA TRP A 498 11.80 16.67 13.99
C TRP A 498 12.27 16.14 15.35
N ALA A 499 13.58 16.20 15.59
CA ALA A 499 14.10 16.17 16.95
C ALA A 499 13.80 17.52 17.64
N ASN A 500 13.47 17.48 18.94
CA ASN A 500 13.11 18.67 19.71
C ASN A 500 14.31 19.39 20.31
N THR A 501 15.41 18.66 20.55
CA THR A 501 16.60 19.11 21.30
C THR A 501 17.86 19.20 20.43
N ARG A 502 17.84 18.58 19.25
CA ARG A 502 18.92 18.58 18.24
C ARG A 502 18.35 19.10 16.93
N ASN A 503 19.12 19.90 16.19
CA ASN A 503 18.70 20.37 14.88
C ASN A 503 18.88 19.28 13.81
N SER A 504 17.99 18.30 13.83
CA SER A 504 18.04 17.12 12.97
C SER A 504 16.64 16.57 12.71
N LEU A 505 16.48 15.90 11.58
CA LEU A 505 15.30 15.11 11.25
C LEU A 505 15.54 13.63 11.55
N LEU A 506 14.49 12.93 11.95
CA LEU A 506 14.43 11.48 11.95
C LEU A 506 13.41 11.04 10.90
N TYR A 507 13.71 9.99 10.16
CA TYR A 507 12.80 9.44 9.18
C TYR A 507 13.08 7.97 8.93
N THR A 508 12.17 7.30 8.23
CA THR A 508 12.37 5.93 7.79
C THR A 508 12.70 5.88 6.31
N SER A 509 13.65 5.03 5.93
CA SER A 509 14.03 4.85 4.53
C SER A 509 14.40 3.40 4.24
N ASP A 510 14.22 2.98 3.00
CA ASP A 510 14.55 1.65 2.50
C ASP A 510 15.88 1.53 1.76
N TYR A 511 16.85 2.41 2.05
CA TYR A 511 18.21 2.44 1.48
C TYR A 511 18.88 1.08 1.22
N ASN A 512 18.68 0.09 2.09
CA ASN A 512 19.30 -1.24 1.94
C ASN A 512 18.31 -2.35 1.58
N GLY A 513 17.08 -2.01 1.19
CA GLY A 513 15.96 -2.93 0.99
C GLY A 513 15.26 -3.30 2.29
N VAL A 514 15.44 -2.48 3.34
CA VAL A 514 14.80 -2.63 4.65
C VAL A 514 14.47 -1.25 5.20
N TRP A 515 13.23 -1.07 5.65
CA TRP A 515 12.81 0.16 6.33
C TRP A 515 13.55 0.32 7.67
N ASN A 516 14.55 1.20 7.70
CA ASN A 516 15.37 1.55 8.85
C ASN A 516 15.14 3.00 9.27
N LEU A 517 15.46 3.32 10.53
CA LEU A 517 15.43 4.67 11.07
C LEU A 517 16.75 5.38 10.76
N PHE A 518 16.67 6.60 10.23
CA PHE A 518 17.80 7.47 9.91
C PHE A 518 17.74 8.76 10.72
N ILE A 519 18.91 9.33 10.99
CA ILE A 519 19.07 10.70 11.48
C ILE A 519 19.72 11.52 10.37
N HIS A 520 19.15 12.69 10.08
CA HIS A 520 19.70 13.68 9.16
C HIS A 520 19.96 15.00 9.89
N PRO A 521 21.23 15.31 10.20
CA PRO A 521 21.60 16.62 10.74
C PRO A 521 21.24 17.74 9.76
N LEU A 522 20.67 18.85 10.24
CA LEU A 522 20.36 20.01 9.41
C LEU A 522 21.40 21.13 9.51
N GLN A 523 22.29 21.02 10.49
CA GLN A 523 23.48 21.86 10.68
C GLN A 523 24.62 20.97 11.18
N GLY A 524 25.87 21.36 10.89
CA GLY A 524 27.06 20.67 11.40
C GLY A 524 27.08 20.65 12.93
N GLU A 525 27.51 19.54 13.52
CA GLU A 525 27.63 19.42 14.98
C GLU A 525 28.98 19.93 15.47
N PHE A 526 28.97 20.81 16.47
CA PHE A 526 30.17 21.18 17.18
C PHE A 526 30.64 20.01 18.05
N ASP A 527 31.85 19.50 17.84
CA ASP A 527 32.46 18.49 18.70
C ASP A 527 33.27 19.18 19.82
N PRO A 528 32.78 19.18 21.07
CA PRO A 528 33.45 19.85 22.18
C PRO A 528 34.76 19.16 22.61
N LYS A 529 35.07 17.94 22.12
CA LYS A 529 36.33 17.25 22.39
C LYS A 529 37.43 17.58 21.39
N SER A 530 37.09 17.81 20.12
CA SER A 530 38.05 18.19 19.07
C SER A 530 38.16 19.70 18.89
N GLY A 531 37.12 20.47 19.25
CA GLY A 531 37.04 21.91 19.00
C GLY A 531 36.77 22.27 17.54
N GLU A 532 36.40 21.28 16.71
CA GLU A 532 36.08 21.44 15.29
C GLU A 532 34.55 21.36 15.10
N GLU A 533 34.01 22.20 14.21
CA GLU A 533 32.68 21.97 13.65
C GLU A 533 32.77 20.75 12.72
N GLN A 534 32.04 19.68 13.03
CA GLN A 534 31.95 18.54 12.13
C GLN A 534 31.21 18.98 10.87
N GLU A 535 31.90 18.93 9.72
CA GLU A 535 31.31 19.07 8.39
C GLU A 535 30.28 17.98 8.04
N LYS A 536 30.08 16.97 8.91
CA LYS A 536 29.28 15.78 8.60
C LYS A 536 27.77 16.11 8.65
N ILE A 537 27.27 16.64 7.54
CA ILE A 537 25.84 16.83 7.22
C ILE A 537 25.22 15.52 6.70
N GLU A 538 26.03 14.49 6.45
CA GLU A 538 25.57 13.22 5.90
C GLU A 538 24.58 12.50 6.83
N PRO A 539 23.42 12.06 6.32
CA PRO A 539 22.51 11.23 7.08
C PRO A 539 23.14 9.89 7.43
N TYR A 540 22.73 9.31 8.55
CA TYR A 540 23.23 8.01 8.99
C TYR A 540 22.13 7.13 9.58
N ALA A 541 22.27 5.81 9.42
CA ALA A 541 21.33 4.85 9.94
C ALA A 541 21.48 4.71 11.46
N LEU A 542 20.36 4.79 12.18
CA LEU A 542 20.29 4.51 13.61
C LEU A 542 20.02 3.02 13.89
N THR A 543 19.38 2.33 12.93
CA THR A 543 19.00 0.92 13.05
C THR A 543 19.47 0.11 11.85
N ASN A 544 19.63 -1.20 12.05
CA ASN A 544 19.81 -2.17 10.98
C ASN A 544 18.92 -3.39 11.26
N VAL A 545 17.62 -3.23 11.05
CA VAL A 545 16.62 -4.22 11.49
C VAL A 545 16.53 -5.40 10.56
N LEU A 546 16.12 -6.54 11.12
CA LEU A 546 15.91 -7.75 10.33
C LEU A 546 14.70 -7.66 9.42
N THR A 547 13.56 -7.10 9.85
CA THR A 547 12.32 -7.05 9.07
C THR A 547 12.00 -5.65 8.56
N GLY A 548 11.61 -4.73 9.45
CA GLY A 548 11.30 -3.34 9.12
C GLY A 548 10.60 -2.60 10.26
N LEU A 549 10.83 -1.28 10.32
CA LEU A 549 10.15 -0.35 11.23
C LEU A 549 9.61 0.87 10.49
N GLN A 550 8.53 1.46 10.98
CA GLN A 550 7.87 2.63 10.41
C GLN A 550 7.23 3.51 11.50
N GLN A 551 6.79 4.72 11.12
CA GLN A 551 6.00 5.64 11.96
C GLN A 551 6.67 6.01 13.29
N PRO A 552 7.89 6.58 13.28
CA PRO A 552 8.55 7.04 14.49
C PRO A 552 7.78 8.22 15.12
N THR A 553 7.82 8.30 16.46
CA THR A 553 7.32 9.45 17.24
C THR A 553 8.23 9.66 18.46
N LEU A 554 8.50 10.92 18.82
CA LEU A 554 9.40 11.32 19.91
C LEU A 554 8.65 11.96 21.07
N SER A 555 9.18 11.80 22.29
CA SER A 555 8.78 12.61 23.44
C SER A 555 9.29 14.05 23.28
N GLY A 556 8.66 15.02 23.95
CA GLY A 556 9.05 16.44 23.81
C GLY A 556 10.48 16.77 24.26
N ASN A 557 11.17 15.85 24.93
CA ASN A 557 12.56 15.94 25.36
C ASN A 557 13.50 14.99 24.60
N ASP A 558 13.02 14.29 23.58
CA ASP A 558 13.75 13.28 22.78
C ASP A 558 14.33 12.09 23.55
N ASP A 559 14.00 11.92 24.84
CA ASP A 559 14.51 10.80 25.65
C ASP A 559 13.82 9.46 25.34
N MET A 560 12.72 9.47 24.58
CA MET A 560 11.98 8.27 24.18
C MET A 560 11.47 8.38 22.74
N LEU A 561 11.72 7.34 21.96
CA LEU A 561 11.16 7.12 20.63
C LEU A 561 10.24 5.90 20.67
N ILE A 562 9.07 6.00 20.07
CA ILE A 562 8.18 4.87 19.81
C ILE A 562 8.00 4.73 18.30
N PHE A 563 7.94 3.50 17.80
CA PHE A 563 7.70 3.18 16.39
C PHE A 563 6.86 1.92 16.25
N ALA A 564 6.32 1.69 15.06
CA ALA A 564 5.65 0.44 14.69
C ALA A 564 6.66 -0.50 14.00
N GLY A 565 6.84 -1.71 14.52
CA GLY A 565 7.72 -2.74 13.96
C GLY A 565 6.92 -3.93 13.46
N TYR A 566 7.34 -4.49 12.31
CA TYR A 566 6.72 -5.69 11.75
C TYR A 566 7.51 -6.94 12.16
N ALA A 567 6.91 -7.85 12.91
CA ALA A 567 7.56 -9.10 13.30
C ALA A 567 6.52 -10.20 13.58
N GLY A 568 6.76 -11.39 13.04
CA GLY A 568 5.91 -12.56 13.25
C GLY A 568 4.52 -12.43 12.65
N ILE A 569 4.45 -11.86 11.44
CA ILE A 569 3.23 -11.65 10.65
C ILE A 569 2.24 -10.72 11.38
N GLY A 570 2.75 -9.63 11.95
CA GLY A 570 1.94 -8.62 12.63
C GLY A 570 2.75 -7.38 13.00
N TRP A 571 2.04 -6.30 13.31
CA TRP A 571 2.60 -5.02 13.73
C TRP A 571 2.45 -4.81 15.23
N ASP A 572 3.54 -4.42 15.87
CA ASP A 572 3.59 -4.07 17.29
C ASP A 572 4.32 -2.74 17.50
N LEU A 573 4.00 -2.05 18.60
CA LEU A 573 4.75 -0.89 19.03
C LEU A 573 5.97 -1.30 19.85
N TYR A 574 7.08 -0.60 19.58
CA TYR A 574 8.34 -0.76 20.28
C TYR A 574 8.86 0.61 20.72
N SER A 575 9.63 0.64 21.81
CA SER A 575 10.24 1.85 22.34
C SER A 575 11.76 1.76 22.47
N ILE A 576 12.43 2.87 22.18
CA ILE A 576 13.86 3.08 22.36
C ILE A 576 14.06 4.26 23.32
N ALA A 577 14.94 4.07 24.31
CA ALA A 577 15.34 5.14 25.23
C ALA A 577 16.58 5.87 24.69
N ASN A 578 16.59 7.20 24.81
CA ASN A 578 17.68 8.10 24.36
C ASN A 578 18.13 7.83 22.90
N PRO A 579 17.21 7.79 21.93
CA PRO A 579 17.50 7.46 20.53
C PRO A 579 18.65 8.28 19.94
N LEU A 580 18.73 9.58 20.24
CA LEU A 580 19.76 10.48 19.71
C LEU A 580 21.18 10.22 20.22
N ARG A 581 21.35 9.33 21.22
CA ARG A 581 22.66 8.92 21.76
C ARG A 581 23.14 7.58 21.20
N MET A 582 22.33 6.89 20.40
CA MET A 582 22.74 5.63 19.78
C MET A 582 23.84 5.86 18.74
N SER A 583 24.73 4.88 18.59
CA SER A 583 25.78 4.92 17.59
C SER A 583 25.23 4.65 16.19
N GLU A 584 25.81 5.32 15.19
CA GLU A 584 25.63 5.00 13.77
C GLU A 584 25.78 3.50 13.50
N LYS A 585 24.86 2.93 12.73
CA LYS A 585 24.87 1.54 12.28
C LYS A 585 25.33 1.48 10.83
N LYS A 586 26.23 0.54 10.53
CA LYS A 586 26.53 0.17 9.15
C LYS A 586 25.45 -0.76 8.65
N ILE A 587 24.89 -0.45 7.48
CA ILE A 587 23.86 -1.25 6.83
C ILE A 587 24.42 -1.87 5.56
N SER A 588 24.35 -3.19 5.45
CA SER A 588 24.63 -3.91 4.20
C SER A 588 23.36 -3.96 3.34
N GLN A 589 23.50 -3.88 2.02
CA GLN A 589 22.38 -4.12 1.10
C GLN A 589 21.88 -5.56 1.24
N THR A 590 20.57 -5.74 1.11
CA THR A 590 19.95 -7.07 1.09
C THR A 590 20.24 -7.80 -0.22
N ASN A 591 20.03 -9.12 -0.24
CA ASN A 591 20.05 -9.88 -1.49
C ASN A 591 19.06 -9.32 -2.53
N TYR A 592 17.92 -8.81 -2.07
CA TYR A 592 16.93 -8.13 -2.90
C TYR A 592 17.51 -6.93 -3.66
N VAL A 593 18.30 -6.07 -2.99
CA VAL A 593 18.88 -4.88 -3.63
C VAL A 593 20.13 -5.21 -4.46
N THR A 594 20.94 -6.17 -4.01
CA THR A 594 22.22 -6.50 -4.68
C THR A 594 22.05 -7.37 -5.91
N VAL A 595 21.07 -8.28 -5.91
CA VAL A 595 20.65 -8.96 -7.11
C VAL A 595 19.81 -7.94 -7.86
N ASP A 596 20.47 -7.17 -8.74
CA ASP A 596 19.83 -6.38 -9.78
C ASP A 596 19.02 -7.38 -10.61
N VAL A 597 17.80 -7.66 -10.18
CA VAL A 597 16.87 -8.47 -10.94
C VAL A 597 16.48 -7.56 -12.09
N SER A 598 17.34 -7.56 -13.11
CA SER A 598 16.91 -7.57 -14.50
C SER A 598 15.93 -8.73 -14.63
N ASP A 599 14.74 -8.55 -14.07
CA ASP A 599 13.56 -9.34 -14.31
C ASP A 599 13.23 -8.95 -15.74
N ASP A 600 13.94 -9.56 -16.69
CA ASP A 600 13.84 -9.23 -18.10
C ASP A 600 12.39 -9.53 -18.48
N GLU A 601 11.56 -8.48 -18.49
CA GLU A 601 10.13 -8.58 -18.78
C GLU A 601 9.88 -9.03 -20.23
N LYS A 602 10.94 -9.15 -21.02
CA LYS A 602 10.89 -9.55 -22.42
C LYS A 602 10.42 -10.99 -22.57
N ILE A 603 9.13 -11.12 -22.81
CA ILE A 603 8.50 -12.31 -23.34
C ILE A 603 8.31 -12.12 -24.85
N ALA A 604 8.57 -13.15 -25.65
CA ALA A 604 8.25 -13.12 -27.07
C ALA A 604 6.73 -13.00 -27.29
N ASP A 605 6.29 -11.98 -28.03
CA ASP A 605 4.87 -11.78 -28.36
C ASP A 605 4.42 -12.73 -29.48
N LEU A 606 3.88 -13.88 -29.08
CA LEU A 606 3.37 -14.89 -30.00
C LEU A 606 1.91 -14.63 -30.43
N ARG A 607 1.26 -13.57 -29.95
CA ARG A 607 -0.12 -13.22 -30.34
C ARG A 607 -0.19 -12.74 -31.79
N LYS A 608 0.82 -11.97 -32.21
CA LYS A 608 0.89 -11.31 -33.53
C LYS A 608 1.27 -12.25 -34.69
N HIS A 609 1.69 -13.48 -34.42
CA HIS A 609 2.13 -14.44 -35.45
C HIS A 609 1.00 -15.09 -36.27
N LYS A 610 -0.27 -14.75 -36.02
CA LYS A 610 -1.44 -15.33 -36.71
C LYS A 610 -2.16 -14.40 -37.70
N THR A 611 -1.60 -13.24 -38.05
CA THR A 611 -2.10 -12.44 -39.17
C THR A 611 -1.38 -12.84 -40.46
N GLY A 612 -2.15 -13.36 -41.42
CA GLY A 612 -1.66 -14.03 -42.62
C GLY A 612 -0.68 -13.22 -43.47
N GLN A 613 0.51 -13.78 -43.67
CA GLN A 613 1.22 -13.68 -44.94
C GLN A 613 1.43 -15.09 -45.47
N GLU A 614 0.49 -15.54 -46.31
CA GLU A 614 0.82 -16.55 -47.31
C GLU A 614 1.76 -15.91 -48.33
N GLY A 615 2.97 -16.48 -48.47
CA GLY A 615 3.78 -16.36 -49.67
C GLY A 615 4.88 -15.30 -49.65
N LYS A 616 6.07 -15.67 -49.18
CA LYS A 616 7.27 -15.90 -50.02
C LYS A 616 8.40 -16.44 -49.15
N GLY A 617 9.11 -17.43 -49.70
CA GLY A 617 9.99 -18.33 -48.98
C GLY A 617 11.04 -17.66 -48.09
N PHE A 618 11.15 -18.17 -46.87
CA PHE A 618 12.32 -18.03 -46.03
C PHE A 618 12.85 -19.42 -45.68
N SER A 619 13.75 -19.93 -46.53
CA SER A 619 14.76 -20.87 -46.07
C SER A 619 15.77 -20.08 -45.22
N ASN A 620 16.07 -20.57 -44.01
CA ASN A 620 17.07 -20.08 -43.04
C ASN A 620 16.59 -19.13 -41.93
N GLY A 621 15.47 -19.43 -41.26
CA GLY A 621 14.98 -18.67 -40.11
C GLY A 621 14.99 -19.38 -38.74
N PHE A 622 15.40 -20.65 -38.65
CA PHE A 622 15.34 -21.43 -37.41
C PHE A 622 16.70 -21.64 -36.71
N SER A 623 17.80 -21.18 -37.30
CA SER A 623 19.15 -21.35 -36.74
C SER A 623 19.55 -20.28 -35.70
N ASN A 624 18.76 -19.23 -35.51
CA ASN A 624 19.11 -18.12 -34.61
C ASN A 624 18.25 -18.07 -33.33
N TRP A 625 17.37 -19.05 -33.12
CA TRP A 625 16.57 -19.15 -31.89
C TRP A 625 17.23 -20.15 -30.95
N ILE A 626 18.00 -19.62 -29.99
CA ILE A 626 18.48 -20.39 -28.84
C ILE A 626 17.25 -20.68 -27.98
N PHE A 627 16.74 -21.92 -28.07
CA PHE A 627 15.76 -22.41 -27.10
C PHE A 627 16.51 -22.62 -25.77
N ALA A 628 16.19 -21.76 -24.78
CA ALA A 628 16.70 -21.75 -23.41
C ALA A 628 18.18 -21.32 -23.23
N ARG A 629 18.40 -20.08 -22.78
CA ARG A 629 19.62 -19.72 -22.03
C ARG A 629 19.50 -20.29 -20.62
N GLY A 630 20.07 -21.48 -20.41
CA GLY A 630 20.11 -22.15 -19.11
C GLY A 630 20.80 -23.52 -19.10
N TYR A 631 21.47 -23.90 -20.19
CA TYR A 631 22.06 -25.23 -20.40
C TYR A 631 23.59 -25.23 -20.50
N GLU A 632 24.28 -24.26 -19.88
CA GLU A 632 25.75 -24.17 -19.96
C GLU A 632 26.51 -24.95 -18.86
N HIS A 633 25.83 -25.64 -17.94
CA HIS A 633 26.47 -26.40 -16.87
C HIS A 633 25.99 -27.85 -16.70
N PHE A 634 25.69 -28.55 -17.81
CA PHE A 634 25.58 -30.01 -17.81
C PHE A 634 26.22 -30.63 -19.06
N ASN A 635 27.54 -30.83 -18.97
CA ASN A 635 28.24 -32.07 -19.29
C ASN A 635 29.64 -32.05 -18.67
#